data_AF-X1TCI1-F1
#
_entry.id   AF-X1TCI1-F1
#
_cell.length_a   1.000
_cell.length_b   1.000
_cell.length_c   1.000
_cell.angle_alpha   90.00
_cell.angle_beta   90.00
_cell.angle_gamma   90.00
#
_symmetry.space_group_name_H-M   'P 1'
#
loop_
_entity.id
_entity.type
_entity.pdbx_description
1 polymer ?
#
loop_
_entity_poly.entity_id
_entity_poly.type
_entity_poly.pdbx_seq_one_letter_code
_entity_poly.pdbx_strand_id
1 'polypeptide(L)'
;MAFTAEEVLAILIGISTGGRGGGVNPENPFLGIPSLGEALAEDRARFGERSLSQPLGSKVHGGRSFTQRQLRVAPKKRRKVSAYQKEFGRQLKRLKKKHPRTPVTRLMKRAHTATRKARK
;
A
#
# COMPACT_ATOMS: atom_id res chain seq x y z
N MET A 1 15.26 -2.61 35.65
CA MET A 1 16.21 -2.36 34.56
C MET A 1 15.73 -1.10 33.84
N ALA A 2 16.50 -0.02 33.90
CA ALA A 2 16.15 1.24 33.26
C ALA A 2 16.79 1.26 31.86
N PHE A 3 15.98 1.43 30.83
CA PHE A 3 16.46 1.53 29.45
C PHE A 3 17.14 2.88 29.25
N THR A 4 18.34 2.85 28.67
CA THR A 4 19.08 4.08 28.34
C THR A 4 18.47 4.75 27.10
N ALA A 5 18.65 6.07 26.96
CA ALA A 5 18.08 6.82 25.85
C ALA A 5 18.53 6.30 24.48
N GLU A 6 19.71 5.69 24.42
CA GLU A 6 20.30 5.10 23.22
C GLU A 6 19.61 3.78 22.83
N GLU A 7 19.24 2.94 23.80
CA GLU A 7 18.50 1.69 23.56
C GLU A 7 17.09 1.96 23.02
N VAL A 8 16.43 3.01 23.52
CA VAL A 8 15.11 3.43 23.04
C VAL A 8 15.21 3.96 21.60
N LEU A 9 16.28 4.69 21.27
CA LEU A 9 16.52 5.18 19.90
C LEU A 9 16.80 4.04 18.91
N ALA A 10 17.60 3.04 19.31
CA ALA A 10 17.92 1.88 18.47
C ALA A 10 16.67 1.06 18.12
N ILE A 11 15.76 0.87 19.09
CA ILE A 11 14.48 0.19 18.87
C ILE A 11 13.58 1.02 17.93
N LEU A 12 13.57 2.34 18.07
CA LEU A 12 12.75 3.22 17.23
C LEU A 12 13.22 3.26 15.77
N ILE A 13 14.54 3.26 15.54
CA ILE A 13 15.12 3.20 14.19
C ILE A 13 14.82 1.84 13.53
N GLY A 14 14.96 0.73 14.27
CA GLY A 14 14.65 -0.61 13.76
C GLY A 14 13.18 -0.83 13.37
N ILE A 15 12.24 -0.10 13.99
CA ILE A 15 10.81 -0.15 13.63
C ILE A 15 10.51 0.75 12.42
N SER A 16 11.24 1.86 12.25
CA SER A 16 11.10 2.79 11.12
C SER A 16 11.68 2.24 9.81
N THR A 17 12.82 1.53 9.87
CA THR A 17 13.40 0.83 8.73
C THR A 17 12.78 -0.56 8.65
N GLY A 18 11.54 -0.60 8.16
CA GLY A 18 10.69 -1.78 8.10
C GLY A 18 11.47 -3.07 7.84
N GLY A 19 11.32 -4.02 8.75
CA GLY A 19 11.92 -5.33 8.67
C GLY A 19 11.66 -6.00 7.32
N ARG A 20 12.69 -6.01 6.49
CA ARG A 20 13.01 -7.09 5.56
C ARG A 20 14.52 -7.20 5.57
N GLY A 21 14.99 -8.34 6.05
CA GLY A 21 16.40 -8.64 6.23
C GLY A 21 17.23 -8.27 5.01
N GLY A 22 18.21 -7.43 5.25
CA GLY A 22 19.32 -7.13 4.36
C GLY A 22 20.38 -6.51 5.26
N GLY A 23 21.41 -7.29 5.58
CA GLY A 23 22.49 -6.84 6.45
C GLY A 23 23.09 -5.55 5.93
N VAL A 24 23.11 -4.54 6.79
CA VAL A 24 23.73 -3.25 6.47
C VAL A 24 25.21 -3.37 6.82
N ASN A 25 26.08 -3.40 5.81
CA ASN A 25 27.52 -3.29 6.04
C ASN A 25 27.83 -1.88 6.56
N PRO A 26 28.60 -1.72 7.66
CA PRO A 26 28.83 -0.41 8.28
C PRO A 26 29.72 0.54 7.44
N GLU A 27 30.35 0.05 6.38
CA GLU A 27 31.34 0.80 5.59
C GLU A 27 30.74 1.59 4.40
N ASN A 28 29.44 1.45 4.05
CA ASN A 28 28.86 2.12 2.87
C ASN A 28 27.35 2.43 3.00
N PRO A 29 26.95 3.68 3.37
CA PRO A 29 25.55 4.01 3.67
C PRO A 29 24.64 4.31 2.46
N PHE A 30 25.11 4.21 1.21
CA PHE A 30 24.36 4.61 0.01
C PHE A 30 24.07 3.51 -1.02
N LEU A 31 24.51 2.26 -0.81
CA LEU A 31 24.49 1.24 -1.88
C LEU A 31 23.43 0.16 -1.67
N GLY A 32 22.25 0.42 -2.22
CA GLY A 32 21.21 -0.60 -2.44
C GLY A 32 20.37 -0.37 -3.71
N ILE A 33 20.68 0.66 -4.50
CA ILE A 33 20.01 0.95 -5.77
C ILE A 33 21.08 0.82 -6.86
N PRO A 34 21.00 -0.18 -7.75
CA PRO A 34 21.89 -0.23 -8.90
C PRO A 34 21.67 1.03 -9.74
N SER A 35 22.74 1.55 -10.33
CA SER A 35 22.62 2.68 -11.24
C SER A 35 21.70 2.30 -12.41
N LEU A 36 20.98 3.27 -12.99
CA LEU A 36 20.01 3.00 -14.07
C LEU A 36 20.66 2.29 -15.28
N GLY A 37 21.97 2.47 -15.48
CA GLY A 37 22.76 1.76 -16.46
C GLY A 37 23.00 0.28 -16.13
N GLU A 38 23.24 -0.06 -14.85
CA GLU A 38 23.41 -1.46 -14.40
C GLU A 38 22.08 -2.22 -14.45
N ALA A 39 20.98 -1.59 -14.05
CA ALA A 39 19.66 -2.22 -14.07
C ALA A 39 19.22 -2.60 -15.51
N LEU A 40 19.48 -1.72 -16.48
CA LEU A 40 19.17 -1.98 -17.89
C LEU A 40 20.09 -3.05 -18.53
N ALA A 41 21.35 -3.12 -18.09
CA ALA A 41 22.29 -4.16 -18.53
C ALA A 41 21.88 -5.55 -18.00
N GLU A 42 21.43 -5.64 -16.75
CA GLU A 42 20.94 -6.89 -16.17
C GLU A 42 19.69 -7.43 -16.86
N ASP A 43 18.71 -6.58 -17.19
CA ASP A 43 17.50 -7.02 -17.88
C ASP A 43 17.80 -7.53 -19.30
N ARG A 44 18.77 -6.92 -19.98
CA ARG A 44 19.19 -7.37 -21.31
C ARG A 44 19.92 -8.71 -21.27
N ALA A 45 20.68 -8.99 -20.20
CA ALA A 45 21.33 -10.28 -19.98
C ALA A 45 20.33 -11.39 -19.58
N ARG A 46 19.23 -11.05 -18.87
CA ARG A 46 18.25 -12.04 -18.39
C ARG A 46 17.35 -12.62 -19.48
N PHE A 47 17.06 -11.87 -20.55
CA PHE A 47 16.16 -12.32 -21.62
C PHE A 47 16.89 -12.77 -22.90
N GLY A 48 18.22 -12.69 -22.95
CA GLY A 48 19.01 -12.88 -24.17
C GLY A 48 19.35 -14.31 -24.58
N GLU A 49 19.29 -15.30 -23.68
CA GLU A 49 19.78 -16.66 -23.99
C GLU A 49 18.87 -17.77 -23.43
N ARG A 50 17.63 -17.87 -23.92
CA ARG A 50 16.87 -19.12 -23.84
C ARG A 50 16.50 -19.58 -25.23
N SER A 51 17.51 -20.13 -25.89
CA SER A 51 17.40 -21.03 -27.02
C SER A 51 16.44 -22.20 -26.73
N LEU A 52 15.71 -22.59 -27.77
CA LEU A 52 14.87 -23.78 -27.85
C LEU A 52 15.57 -25.06 -27.34
N SER A 53 15.01 -25.73 -26.32
CA SER A 53 15.13 -27.20 -26.16
C SER A 53 14.18 -27.76 -25.07
N GLN A 54 13.04 -28.27 -25.55
CA GLN A 54 12.27 -29.45 -25.15
C GLN A 54 11.78 -29.74 -23.69
N PRO A 55 10.65 -30.47 -23.55
CA PRO A 55 9.92 -30.68 -22.29
C PRO A 55 10.28 -32.01 -21.61
N LEU A 56 10.37 -32.02 -20.28
CA LEU A 56 10.37 -33.26 -19.49
C LEU A 56 9.37 -33.15 -18.33
N GLY A 57 8.42 -34.07 -18.36
CA GLY A 57 7.32 -34.16 -17.42
C GLY A 57 7.80 -34.39 -15.99
N SER A 58 7.19 -33.65 -15.06
CA SER A 58 7.12 -34.04 -13.66
C SER A 58 5.65 -34.23 -13.29
N LYS A 59 5.29 -35.49 -13.00
CA LYS A 59 4.06 -35.87 -12.31
C LYS A 59 4.10 -35.27 -10.90
N VAL A 60 3.72 -34.00 -10.75
CA VAL A 60 3.47 -33.43 -9.43
C VAL A 60 2.07 -33.89 -9.00
N HIS A 61 2.07 -34.64 -7.92
CA HIS A 61 0.92 -35.32 -7.36
C HIS A 61 -0.18 -34.30 -7.05
N GLY A 62 -1.42 -34.69 -7.34
CA GLY A 62 -2.62 -33.86 -7.32
C GLY A 62 -2.61 -32.86 -6.16
N GLY A 63 -2.37 -31.60 -6.52
CA GLY A 63 -2.54 -30.48 -5.61
C GLY A 63 -3.91 -30.62 -4.98
N ARG A 64 -3.93 -30.65 -3.65
CA ARG A 64 -5.15 -30.67 -2.82
C ARG A 64 -6.16 -29.77 -3.51
N SER A 65 -7.17 -30.38 -4.12
CA SER A 65 -8.29 -29.62 -4.64
C SER A 65 -8.82 -28.89 -3.43
N PHE A 66 -8.60 -27.58 -3.41
CA PHE A 66 -9.32 -26.63 -2.59
C PHE A 66 -10.75 -26.73 -3.13
N THR A 67 -11.41 -27.85 -2.82
CA THR A 67 -12.82 -28.06 -3.04
C THR A 67 -13.43 -26.88 -2.36
N GLN A 68 -13.93 -26.00 -3.20
CA GLN A 68 -14.42 -24.69 -2.89
C GLN A 68 -15.67 -24.92 -2.04
N ARG A 69 -15.49 -25.27 -0.76
CA ARG A 69 -16.53 -25.08 0.25
C ARG A 69 -16.80 -23.60 0.17
N GLN A 70 -17.84 -23.24 -0.57
CA GLN A 70 -18.36 -21.90 -0.59
C GLN A 70 -18.78 -21.62 0.84
N LEU A 71 -17.85 -21.08 1.63
CA LEU A 71 -18.12 -20.48 2.91
C LEU A 71 -19.13 -19.39 2.57
N ARG A 72 -20.40 -19.68 2.83
CA ARG A 72 -21.49 -18.72 2.66
C ARG A 72 -21.20 -17.60 3.64
N VAL A 73 -20.44 -16.59 3.22
CA VAL A 73 -20.11 -15.43 4.04
C VAL A 73 -21.42 -14.70 4.25
N ALA A 74 -21.91 -14.72 5.49
CA ALA A 74 -23.11 -13.99 5.85
C ALA A 74 -22.97 -12.52 5.44
N PRO A 75 -24.02 -11.90 4.85
CA PRO A 75 -23.92 -10.53 4.36
C PRO A 75 -23.61 -9.58 5.52
N LYS A 76 -22.55 -8.78 5.36
CA LYS A 76 -22.15 -7.79 6.38
C LYS A 76 -23.26 -6.74 6.55
N LYS A 77 -23.80 -6.61 7.76
CA LYS A 77 -24.78 -5.57 8.09
C LYS A 77 -24.17 -4.18 7.87
N ARG A 78 -24.79 -3.38 7.00
CA ARG A 78 -24.35 -2.00 6.72
C ARG A 78 -24.64 -1.11 7.94
N ARG A 79 -23.64 -0.36 8.39
CA ARG A 79 -23.79 0.61 9.48
C ARG A 79 -24.58 1.83 9.01
N LYS A 80 -25.40 2.40 9.89
CA LYS A 80 -26.05 3.69 9.63
C LYS A 80 -24.99 4.79 9.59
N VAL A 81 -25.05 5.66 8.59
CA VAL A 81 -24.12 6.81 8.47
C VAL A 81 -24.39 7.84 9.56
N SER A 82 -23.32 8.41 10.11
CA SER A 82 -23.40 9.43 11.16
C SER A 82 -24.01 10.73 10.63
N ALA A 83 -24.55 11.56 11.53
CA ALA A 83 -25.09 12.86 11.15
C ALA A 83 -24.02 13.80 10.54
N TYR A 84 -22.74 13.67 10.93
CA TYR A 84 -21.64 14.40 10.29
C TYR A 84 -21.50 14.03 8.81
N GLN A 85 -21.51 12.74 8.51
CA GLN A 85 -21.33 12.23 7.14
C GLN A 85 -22.50 12.64 6.22
N LYS A 86 -23.72 12.72 6.77
CA LYS A 86 -24.89 13.22 6.05
C LYS A 86 -24.71 14.70 5.65
N GLU A 87 -24.29 15.56 6.58
CA GLU A 87 -24.05 16.98 6.30
C GLU A 87 -22.86 17.18 5.34
N PHE A 88 -21.80 16.41 5.51
CA PHE A 88 -20.67 16.43 4.60
C PHE A 88 -21.07 16.16 3.15
N GLY A 89 -21.90 15.14 2.91
CA GLY A 89 -22.41 14.83 1.58
C GLY A 89 -23.22 15.98 0.96
N ARG A 90 -24.03 16.68 1.77
CA ARG A 90 -24.81 17.85 1.34
C ARG A 90 -23.90 19.00 0.93
N GLN A 91 -22.90 19.34 1.74
CA GLN A 91 -21.97 20.42 1.46
C GLN A 91 -21.11 20.12 0.23
N LEU A 92 -20.61 18.90 0.10
CA LEU A 92 -19.85 18.49 -1.07
C LEU A 92 -20.67 18.55 -2.35
N LYS A 93 -21.93 18.10 -2.33
CA LYS A 93 -22.84 18.18 -3.50
C LYS A 93 -23.05 19.63 -3.94
N ARG A 94 -23.25 20.55 -2.98
CA ARG A 94 -23.35 22.00 -3.24
C ARG A 94 -22.07 22.56 -3.86
N LEU A 95 -20.91 22.18 -3.31
CA LEU A 95 -19.60 22.65 -3.81
C LEU A 95 -19.29 22.14 -5.22
N LYS A 96 -19.59 20.87 -5.52
CA LYS A 96 -19.41 20.32 -6.87
C LYS A 96 -20.29 21.04 -7.89
N LYS A 97 -21.53 21.39 -7.53
CA LYS A 97 -22.44 22.16 -8.40
C LYS A 97 -21.89 23.58 -8.68
N LYS A 98 -21.37 24.25 -7.64
CA LYS A 98 -20.84 25.62 -7.78
C LYS A 98 -19.49 25.69 -8.49
N HIS A 99 -18.66 24.65 -8.36
CA HIS A 99 -17.28 24.66 -8.81
C HIS A 99 -16.94 23.41 -9.65
N PRO A 100 -17.51 23.28 -10.87
CA PRO A 100 -17.33 22.07 -11.68
C PRO A 100 -15.89 21.86 -12.16
N ARG A 101 -15.13 22.95 -12.37
CA ARG A 101 -13.73 22.90 -12.84
C ARG A 101 -12.71 22.69 -11.72
N THR A 102 -13.12 22.81 -10.45
CA THR A 102 -12.19 22.69 -9.32
C THR A 102 -11.95 21.21 -9.01
N PRO A 103 -10.70 20.79 -8.78
CA PRO A 103 -10.41 19.40 -8.45
C PRO A 103 -11.12 18.97 -7.16
N VAL A 104 -11.65 17.74 -7.16
CA VAL A 104 -12.46 17.20 -6.07
C VAL A 104 -11.69 17.23 -4.74
N THR A 105 -10.38 17.01 -4.74
CA THR A 105 -9.52 17.07 -3.53
C THR A 105 -9.59 18.43 -2.83
N ARG A 106 -9.60 19.54 -3.58
CA ARG A 106 -9.80 20.89 -3.03
C ARG A 106 -11.23 21.08 -2.51
N LEU A 107 -12.22 20.52 -3.21
CA LEU A 107 -13.62 20.57 -2.76
C LEU A 107 -13.84 19.77 -1.47
N MET A 108 -13.15 18.65 -1.27
CA MET A 108 -13.22 17.86 -0.03
C MET A 108 -12.71 18.65 1.17
N LYS A 109 -11.55 19.32 1.03
CA LYS A 109 -11.00 20.18 2.08
C LYS A 109 -12.01 21.28 2.47
N ARG A 110 -12.61 21.94 1.46
CA ARG A 110 -13.66 22.96 1.65
C ARG A 110 -14.95 22.39 2.26
N ALA A 111 -15.35 21.18 1.90
CA ALA A 111 -16.53 20.53 2.44
C ALA A 111 -16.37 20.20 3.93
N HIS A 112 -15.19 19.75 4.36
CA HIS A 112 -14.92 19.50 5.78
C HIS A 112 -14.98 20.79 6.61
N THR A 113 -14.37 21.87 6.13
CA THR A 113 -14.44 23.15 6.84
C THR A 113 -15.87 23.69 6.92
N ALA A 114 -16.63 23.61 5.82
CA ALA A 114 -18.04 24.00 5.79
C ALA A 114 -18.90 23.14 6.74
N THR A 115 -18.67 21.83 6.79
CA THR A 115 -19.42 20.92 7.66
C THR A 115 -19.12 21.18 9.13
N ARG A 116 -17.86 21.45 9.49
CA ARG A 116 -17.48 21.84 10.86
C ARG A 116 -18.13 23.16 11.26
N LYS A 117 -18.20 24.14 10.36
CA LYS A 117 -18.86 25.43 10.62
C LYS A 117 -20.38 25.30 10.75
N ALA A 118 -21.01 24.42 9.99
CA ALA A 118 -22.47 24.23 10.03
C ALA A 118 -22.97 23.41 11.25
N ARG A 119 -22.06 22.76 11.98
CA ARG A 119 -22.37 21.92 13.15
C ARG A 119 -21.79 22.45 14.46
N LYS A 120 -20.99 23.52 14.38
CA LYS A 120 -20.69 24.37 15.52
C LYS A 120 -21.88 25.28 15.74
#